data_AF-A0A8S4AME7-F1
#
_entry.id   AF-A0A8S4AME7-F1
#
_cell.length_a   1.000
_cell.length_b   1.000
_cell.length_c   1.000
_cell.angle_alpha   90.00
_cell.angle_beta   90.00
_cell.angle_gamma   90.00
#
_symmetry.space_group_name_H-M   'P 1'
#
loop_
_entity.id
_entity.type
_entity.pdbx_description
1 polymer ?
#
loop_
_entity_poly.entity_id
_entity_poly.type
_entity_poly.pdbx_seq_one_letter_code
_entity_poly.pdbx_strand_id
1 'polypeptide(L)'
;MELFIREMRKPLLDCDPVPIRPLWDLMSEDEVEGESLDVCLQHLYKYNCPCSLAAALARTTADSILRTDLTIHHLVKSSEVGADPLPRESPGSP
;
A
#
# COMPACT_ATOMS: atom_id res chain seq x y z
N MET A 1 -11.69 -19.55 -7.06
CA MET A 1 -12.04 -18.89 -5.77
C MET A 1 -11.31 -19.53 -4.59
N GLU A 2 -11.30 -20.85 -4.47
CA GLU A 2 -10.62 -21.54 -3.35
C GLU A 2 -9.10 -21.29 -3.28
N LEU A 3 -8.43 -21.15 -4.42
CA LEU A 3 -7.00 -20.82 -4.49
C LEU A 3 -6.70 -19.42 -3.90
N PHE A 4 -7.57 -18.44 -4.16
CA PHE A 4 -7.45 -17.08 -3.65
C PHE A 4 -7.62 -17.03 -2.12
N ILE A 5 -8.58 -17.78 -1.58
CA ILE A 5 -8.83 -17.89 -0.14
C ILE A 5 -7.67 -18.62 0.58
N ARG A 6 -7.00 -19.55 -0.10
CA ARG A 6 -5.82 -20.25 0.44
C ARG A 6 -4.58 -19.35 0.51
N GLU A 7 -4.47 -18.41 -0.42
CA GLU A 7 -3.34 -17.49 -0.52
C GLU A 7 -3.48 -16.30 0.44
N MET A 8 -4.73 -15.88 0.73
CA MET A 8 -5.00 -14.84 1.73
C MET A 8 -4.78 -15.36 3.17
N ARG A 9 -4.07 -14.58 3.98
CA ARG A 9 -3.94 -14.83 5.42
C ARG A 9 -5.32 -14.76 6.07
N LYS A 10 -5.55 -15.59 7.10
CA LYS A 10 -6.84 -15.63 7.81
C LYS A 10 -7.27 -14.22 8.24
N PRO A 11 -8.57 -13.88 8.11
CA PRO A 11 -9.11 -12.63 8.65
C PRO A 11 -8.70 -12.47 10.12
N LEU A 12 -8.44 -11.23 10.54
CA LEU A 12 -8.16 -10.91 11.94
C LEU A 12 -9.36 -11.33 12.80
N LEU A 13 -9.11 -12.03 13.91
CA LEU A 13 -10.15 -12.34 14.89
C LEU A 13 -10.43 -11.09 15.74
N ASP A 14 -11.60 -11.01 16.38
CA ASP A 14 -12.04 -9.84 17.19
C ASP A 14 -11.08 -9.45 18.34
N CYS A 15 -10.16 -10.33 18.73
CA CYS A 15 -9.16 -10.08 19.77
C CYS A 15 -7.75 -9.78 19.21
N ASP A 16 -7.55 -9.85 17.90
CA ASP A 16 -6.25 -9.58 17.30
C ASP A 16 -6.01 -8.06 17.24
N PRO A 17 -4.81 -7.58 17.64
CA PRO A 17 -4.48 -6.17 17.49
C PRO A 17 -4.49 -5.81 16.00
N VAL A 18 -5.20 -4.71 15.66
CA VAL A 18 -5.22 -4.21 14.30
C VAL A 18 -3.79 -3.89 13.87
N PRO A 19 -3.33 -4.36 12.70
CA PRO A 19 -2.00 -4.05 12.20
C PRO A 19 -1.78 -2.54 12.18
N ILE A 20 -0.80 -2.07 12.96
CA ILE A 20 -0.44 -0.64 13.08
C ILE A 20 0.29 -0.16 11.80
N ARG A 21 0.63 -1.10 10.92
CA ARG A 21 1.25 -0.88 9.62
C ARG A 21 0.61 -1.81 8.59
N PRO A 22 0.60 -1.43 7.30
CA PRO A 22 0.24 -2.35 6.22
C PRO A 22 0.99 -3.67 6.39
N LEU A 23 0.28 -4.79 6.21
CA LEU A 23 0.84 -6.13 6.43
C LEU A 23 1.99 -6.45 5.46
N TRP A 24 2.02 -5.77 4.32
CA TRP A 24 3.09 -5.84 3.33
C TRP A 24 3.71 -4.46 3.11
N ASP A 25 5.03 -4.41 3.18
CA ASP A 25 5.84 -3.22 2.88
C ASP A 25 6.24 -3.15 1.39
N LEU A 26 5.70 -4.07 0.60
CA LEU A 26 5.94 -4.24 -0.82
C LEU A 26 4.61 -4.55 -1.52
N MET A 27 4.31 -3.80 -2.57
CA MET A 27 3.17 -4.01 -3.45
C MET A 27 3.63 -4.85 -4.65
N SER A 28 2.80 -5.78 -5.12
CA SER A 28 3.09 -6.46 -6.39
C SER A 28 2.78 -5.55 -7.58
N GLU A 29 3.35 -5.84 -8.76
CA GLU A 29 3.03 -5.11 -9.99
C GLU A 29 1.55 -5.19 -10.34
N ASP A 30 0.91 -6.36 -10.12
CA ASP A 30 -0.53 -6.55 -10.35
C ASP A 30 -1.38 -5.65 -9.42
N GLU A 31 -0.95 -5.47 -8.17
CA GLU A 31 -1.64 -4.62 -7.20
C GLU A 31 -1.50 -3.14 -7.57
N VAL A 32 -0.30 -2.73 -8.00
CA VAL A 32 -0.04 -1.38 -8.52
C VAL A 32 -0.84 -1.12 -9.80
N GLU A 33 -0.90 -2.08 -10.72
CA GLU A 33 -1.72 -1.98 -11.93
C GLU A 33 -3.20 -1.79 -11.56
N GLY A 34 -3.75 -2.66 -10.71
CA GLY A 34 -5.16 -2.62 -10.30
C GLY A 34 -5.55 -1.28 -9.67
N GLU A 35 -4.79 -0.83 -8.67
CA GLU A 35 -5.06 0.43 -7.97
C GLU A 35 -4.90 1.66 -8.88
N SER A 36 -3.88 1.65 -9.75
CA SER A 36 -3.67 2.74 -10.71
C SER A 36 -4.81 2.82 -11.74
N LEU A 37 -5.35 1.68 -12.19
CA LEU A 37 -6.51 1.65 -13.07
C LEU A 37 -7.76 2.14 -12.34
N ASP A 38 -8.02 1.67 -11.13
CA ASP A 38 -9.22 2.03 -10.37
C ASP A 38 -9.27 3.53 -10.06
N VAL A 39 -8.19 4.11 -9.54
CA VAL A 39 -8.12 5.55 -9.25
C VAL A 39 -8.27 6.40 -10.51
N CYS A 40 -7.66 5.97 -11.63
CA CYS A 40 -7.79 6.67 -12.91
C CYS A 40 -9.23 6.63 -13.41
N LEU A 41 -9.88 5.47 -13.39
CA LEU A 41 -11.26 5.31 -13.86
C LEU A 41 -12.24 6.09 -12.99
N GLN A 42 -12.11 6.03 -11.66
CA GLN A 42 -12.91 6.84 -10.74
C GLN A 42 -12.79 8.34 -11.07
N HIS A 43 -11.55 8.82 -11.28
CA HIS A 43 -11.31 10.20 -11.64
C HIS A 43 -11.93 10.56 -13.00
N LEU A 44 -11.72 9.74 -14.02
CA LEU A 44 -12.20 10.00 -15.39
C LEU A 44 -13.72 9.95 -15.48
N TYR A 45 -14.39 9.05 -14.76
CA TYR A 45 -15.85 8.99 -14.71
C TYR A 45 -16.46 10.18 -13.98
N LYS A 46 -15.79 10.73 -12.97
CA LYS A 46 -16.22 11.99 -12.33
C LYS A 46 -16.32 13.15 -13.35
N TYR A 47 -15.53 13.11 -14.42
CA TYR A 47 -15.55 14.12 -15.49
C TYR A 47 -16.28 13.65 -16.76
N ASN A 48 -17.13 12.62 -16.68
CA ASN A 48 -17.91 12.09 -17.80
C ASN A 48 -17.07 11.64 -19.00
N CYS A 49 -15.85 11.13 -18.76
CA CYS A 49 -15.02 10.57 -19.83
C CYS A 49 -15.68 9.33 -20.46
N PRO A 50 -15.75 9.20 -21.79
CA PRO A 50 -16.28 8.00 -22.46
C PRO A 50 -15.47 6.75 -22.10
N CYS A 51 -16.14 5.61 -21.90
CA CYS A 51 -15.51 4.38 -21.38
C CYS A 51 -14.26 3.94 -22.16
N SER A 52 -14.29 3.95 -23.49
CA SER A 52 -13.12 3.55 -24.31
C SER A 52 -11.94 4.50 -24.16
N LEU A 53 -12.20 5.81 -24.03
CA LEU A 53 -11.16 6.81 -23.79
C LEU A 53 -10.64 6.68 -22.36
N ALA A 54 -11.53 6.50 -21.38
CA ALA A 54 -11.15 6.34 -19.98
C ALA A 54 -10.26 5.11 -19.78
N ALA A 55 -10.61 3.98 -20.41
CA ALA A 55 -9.81 2.76 -20.38
C ALA A 55 -8.43 2.94 -21.04
N ALA A 56 -8.36 3.62 -22.18
CA ALA A 56 -7.09 3.89 -22.86
C ALA A 56 -6.18 4.81 -22.03
N LEU A 57 -6.74 5.86 -21.43
CA LEU A 57 -6.03 6.78 -20.55
C LEU A 57 -5.55 6.08 -19.27
N ALA A 58 -6.45 5.37 -18.59
CA ALA A 58 -6.10 4.61 -17.38
C ALA A 58 -4.99 3.59 -17.66
N ARG A 59 -5.09 2.84 -18.77
CA ARG A 59 -4.06 1.89 -19.21
C ARG A 59 -2.72 2.58 -19.48
N THR A 60 -2.73 3.70 -20.20
CA THR A 60 -1.50 4.47 -20.49
C THR A 60 -0.84 4.99 -19.21
N THR A 61 -1.65 5.43 -18.24
CA THR A 61 -1.17 5.88 -16.93
C THR A 61 -0.58 4.72 -16.11
N ALA A 62 -1.28 3.58 -16.04
CA ALA A 62 -0.80 2.39 -15.34
C ALA A 62 0.55 1.91 -15.93
N ASP A 63 0.65 1.84 -17.26
CA ASP A 63 1.90 1.48 -17.96
C ASP A 63 3.03 2.46 -17.65
N SER A 64 2.73 3.76 -17.53
CA SER A 64 3.73 4.76 -17.15
C SER A 64 4.21 4.55 -15.72
N ILE A 65 3.30 4.26 -14.77
CA ILE A 65 3.62 4.03 -13.36
C ILE A 65 4.48 2.78 -13.19
N LEU A 66 4.13 1.68 -13.85
CA LEU A 66 4.88 0.42 -13.79
C LEU A 66 6.28 0.54 -14.40
N ARG A 67 6.48 1.44 -15.37
CA ARG A 67 7.80 1.71 -15.97
C ARG A 67 8.63 2.72 -15.20
N THR A 68 8.02 3.48 -14.29
CA THR A 68 8.75 4.43 -13.44
C THR A 68 9.37 3.73 -12.25
N ASP A 69 10.55 4.19 -11.84
CA ASP A 69 11.19 3.71 -10.63
C ASP A 69 10.43 4.22 -9.39
N LEU A 70 9.68 3.32 -8.74
CA LEU A 70 8.94 3.62 -7.52
C LEU A 70 9.79 3.45 -6.25
N THR A 71 11.06 3.02 -6.35
CA THR A 71 11.96 2.80 -5.20
C THR A 71 12.14 4.06 -4.34
N ILE A 72 11.97 5.25 -4.93
CA ILE A 72 12.02 6.54 -4.22
C ILE A 72 10.88 6.66 -3.19
N HIS A 73 9.72 6.06 -3.45
CA HIS A 73 8.58 6.06 -2.52
C HIS A 73 8.75 5.06 -1.37
N HIS A 74 9.61 4.04 -1.52
CA HIS A 74 9.96 3.11 -0.44
C HIS A 74 10.87 3.77 0.63
N LEU A 75 11.58 4.84 0.29
CA LEU A 75 12.57 5.48 1.18
C LEU A 75 11.94 6.32 2.31
N VAL A 76 10.68 6.75 2.19
CA VAL A 76 10.03 7.63 3.19
C VAL A 76 9.76 6.92 4.53
N LYS A 77 9.87 5.58 4.59
CA LYS A 77 9.59 4.79 5.80
C LYS A 77 10.84 4.27 6.53
N SER A 78 12.02 4.85 6.32
CA SER A 78 13.19 4.61 7.17
C SER A 78 13.53 5.77 8.11
N SER A 79 12.81 6.90 8.06
CA SER A 79 13.12 8.07 8.89
C SER A 79 12.50 8.05 10.30
N GLU A 80 11.65 7.08 10.64
CA GLU A 80 11.05 6.97 11.99
C GLU A 80 11.73 5.85 12.82
N VAL A 81 13.07 5.70 12.69
CA VAL A 81 13.95 5.03 13.66
C VAL A 81 14.87 6.09 14.25
N GLY A 82 14.23 7.04 14.93
CA GLY A 82 14.89 8.10 15.69
C GLY A 82 14.24 8.25 17.07
N ALA A 83 13.70 7.18 17.63
CA ALA A 83 13.33 7.15 19.05
C ALA A 83 14.56 6.65 19.83
N ASP A 84 15.41 7.61 20.20
CA ASP A 84 16.42 7.47 21.24
C ASP A 84 15.76 6.83 22.49
N PRO A 85 16.19 5.62 22.95
CA PRO A 85 15.72 5.12 24.22
C PRO A 85 16.43 5.92 25.32
N LEU A 86 15.72 6.92 25.85
CA LEU A 86 16.03 7.53 27.15
C LEU A 86 16.44 6.42 28.15
N PRO A 87 17.60 6.52 28.83
CA PRO A 87 17.97 5.56 29.86
C PRO A 87 16.97 5.65 31.01
N ARG A 88 16.07 4.67 31.12
CA ARG A 88 15.26 4.45 32.32
C ARG A 88 16.09 3.59 33.27
N GLU A 89 16.94 4.23 34.05
CA GLU A 89 17.46 3.63 35.28
C GLU A 89 16.79 4.31 36.48
N SER A 90 15.95 3.54 37.14
CA SER A 90 15.49 3.73 38.52
C SER A 90 15.38 2.34 39.15
N PRO A 91 15.20 2.21 40.47
CA PRO A 91 15.90 2.77 41.62
C PRO A 91 16.66 1.66 42.40
N GLY A 92 17.56 2.00 43.33
CA GLY A 92 18.19 0.99 44.19
C GLY A 92 18.98 1.55 45.36
N SER A 93 18.34 1.64 46.52
CA SER A 93 18.96 1.79 47.85
C SER A 93 19.79 0.54 48.21
N PRO A 94 20.72 0.64 49.16
CA PRO A 94 20.38 0.63 50.59
C PRO A 94 20.82 1.88 51.37
#